data_AF-A0A3M2UTA2-F1
#
_entry.id   AF-A0A3M2UTA2-F1
#
_cell.length_a   1.000
_cell.length_b   1.000
_cell.length_c   1.000
_cell.angle_alpha   90.00
_cell.angle_beta   90.00
_cell.angle_gamma   90.00
#
_symmetry.space_group_name_H-M   'P 1'
#
loop_
_entity.id
_entity.type
_entity.pdbx_description
1 polymer ?
#
loop_
_entity_poly.entity_id
_entity_poly.type
_entity_poly.pdbx_seq_one_letter_code
_entity_poly.pdbx_strand_id
1 'polypeptide(L)'
;SADIAFTSDLINRRGLIIPPKFPISEGTSLTPFLKRALQCDFDCYLTEQVIPMWRARTDGGSLLQLVDQVSLYALKDYLHSNTKIAVMHNADDVILGAGDLGFLRKTFGDRLTVYPYGGHCGNLNYRVNTDAMLEFFRG
;
A
#
# COMPACT_ATOMS: atom_id res chain seq x y z
N SER A 1 7.03 -3.65 7.72
CA SER A 1 8.05 -3.06 6.81
C SER A 1 9.34 -3.89 6.74
N ALA A 2 9.68 -4.72 7.73
CA ALA A 2 10.96 -5.42 7.77
C ALA A 2 11.31 -6.21 6.50
N ASP A 3 10.37 -7.01 5.96
CA ASP A 3 10.63 -7.85 4.78
C ASP A 3 10.94 -7.02 3.52
N ILE A 4 10.19 -5.95 3.29
CA ILE A 4 10.40 -5.08 2.12
C ILE A 4 11.68 -4.25 2.28
N ALA A 5 12.01 -3.81 3.48
CA ALA A 5 13.26 -3.13 3.76
C ALA A 5 14.46 -4.06 3.52
N PHE A 6 14.43 -5.28 4.06
CA PHE A 6 15.46 -6.29 3.86
C PHE A 6 15.65 -6.63 2.38
N THR A 7 14.56 -6.95 1.69
CA THR A 7 14.61 -7.36 0.28
C THR A 7 15.11 -6.23 -0.62
N SER A 8 14.65 -5.00 -0.37
CA SER A 8 15.09 -3.82 -1.12
C SER A 8 16.58 -3.55 -0.90
N ASP A 9 17.05 -3.65 0.34
CA ASP A 9 18.46 -3.46 0.69
C ASP A 9 19.35 -4.54 0.06
N LEU A 10 18.93 -5.81 0.11
CA LEU A 10 19.64 -6.94 -0.48
C LEU A 10 19.82 -6.79 -1.99
N ILE A 11 18.72 -6.58 -2.71
CA ILE A 11 18.72 -6.52 -4.17
C ILE A 11 19.52 -5.31 -4.66
N ASN A 12 19.36 -4.16 -3.98
CA ASN A 12 20.01 -2.91 -4.39
C ASN A 12 21.37 -2.68 -3.73
N ARG A 13 21.82 -3.60 -2.84
CA ARG A 13 23.10 -3.55 -2.11
C ARG A 13 23.35 -2.22 -1.40
N ARG A 14 22.34 -1.67 -0.71
CA ARG A 14 22.43 -0.32 -0.12
C ARG A 14 23.14 -0.25 1.22
N GLY A 15 23.28 -1.35 1.93
CA GLY A 15 24.05 -1.40 3.18
C GLY A 15 23.26 -1.04 4.43
N LEU A 16 21.95 -0.83 4.34
CA LEU A 16 21.12 -0.44 5.48
C LEU A 16 20.97 -1.60 6.48
N ILE A 17 20.72 -2.81 5.98
CA ILE A 17 20.45 -4.02 6.76
C ILE A 17 21.57 -5.04 6.57
N ILE A 18 22.02 -5.23 5.32
CA ILE A 18 23.03 -6.20 4.92
C ILE A 18 24.27 -5.43 4.47
N PRO A 19 25.46 -5.71 5.03
CA PRO A 19 26.68 -5.05 4.60
C PRO A 19 26.90 -5.18 3.07
N PRO A 20 27.29 -4.10 2.35
CA PRO A 20 27.56 -4.18 0.92
C PRO A 20 28.68 -5.19 0.68
N LYS A 21 28.38 -6.32 0.02
CA LYS A 21 29.25 -7.50 -0.24
C LYS A 21 29.18 -8.64 0.80
N PHE A 22 28.27 -8.60 1.77
CA PHE A 22 28.03 -9.79 2.60
C PHE A 22 27.51 -10.95 1.71
N PRO A 23 28.14 -12.14 1.73
CA PRO A 23 27.69 -13.26 0.92
C PRO A 23 26.43 -13.87 1.52
N ILE A 24 25.32 -13.80 0.78
CA ILE A 24 24.08 -14.51 1.12
C ILE A 24 23.94 -15.71 0.17
N SER A 25 23.67 -16.86 0.75
CA SER A 25 23.36 -18.13 0.10
C SER A 25 22.13 -18.78 0.73
N GLU A 26 21.67 -19.90 0.18
CA GLU A 26 20.50 -20.65 0.69
C GLU A 26 20.69 -21.14 2.14
N GLY A 27 21.94 -21.35 2.57
CA GLY A 27 22.27 -21.76 3.94
C GLY A 27 22.52 -20.59 4.92
N THR A 28 22.44 -19.33 4.45
CA THR A 28 22.73 -18.17 5.29
C THR A 28 21.61 -17.93 6.29
N SER A 29 21.92 -17.88 7.58
CA SER A 29 20.94 -17.50 8.60
C SER A 29 20.50 -16.04 8.42
N LEU A 30 19.19 -15.82 8.24
CA LEU A 30 18.62 -14.48 8.08
C LEU A 30 18.26 -13.80 9.41
N THR A 31 18.35 -14.51 10.54
CA THR A 31 17.99 -14.00 11.86
C THR A 31 18.68 -12.67 12.22
N PRO A 32 19.99 -12.48 11.97
CA PRO A 32 20.65 -11.20 12.26
C PRO A 32 20.08 -10.05 11.41
N PHE A 33 19.76 -10.31 10.15
CA PHE A 33 19.21 -9.31 9.24
C PHE A 33 17.76 -8.98 9.57
N LEU A 34 16.96 -9.97 9.96
CA LEU A 34 15.60 -9.75 10.45
C LEU A 34 15.60 -8.83 11.68
N LYS A 35 16.47 -9.10 12.67
CA LYS A 35 16.58 -8.25 13.87
C LYS A 35 16.87 -6.79 13.52
N ARG A 36 17.76 -6.56 12.55
CA ARG A 36 18.09 -5.21 12.07
C ARG A 36 16.95 -4.60 11.24
N ALA A 37 16.33 -5.37 10.37
CA ALA A 37 15.19 -4.93 9.56
C ALA A 37 13.99 -4.53 10.43
N LEU A 38 13.77 -5.20 11.57
CA LEU A 38 12.73 -4.85 12.55
C LEU A 38 12.96 -3.48 13.21
N GLN A 39 14.17 -2.94 13.16
CA GLN A 39 14.47 -1.57 13.64
C GLN A 39 14.14 -0.50 12.58
N CYS A 40 13.82 -0.90 11.35
CA CYS A 40 13.44 0.00 10.27
C CYS A 40 11.91 -0.07 10.05
N ASP A 41 11.21 0.92 10.59
CA ASP A 41 9.77 1.06 10.38
C ASP A 41 9.46 1.52 8.94
N PHE A 42 8.20 1.87 8.67
CA PHE A 42 7.80 2.27 7.32
C PHE A 42 8.39 3.61 6.89
N ASP A 43 8.60 4.55 7.82
CA ASP A 43 9.23 5.84 7.52
C ASP A 43 10.70 5.66 7.15
N CYS A 44 11.42 4.83 7.92
CA CYS A 44 12.77 4.40 7.57
C CYS A 44 12.83 3.75 6.17
N TYR A 45 11.91 2.83 5.86
CA TYR A 45 11.84 2.23 4.53
C TYR A 45 11.59 3.26 3.41
N LEU A 46 10.64 4.17 3.60
CA LEU A 46 10.35 5.23 2.63
C LEU A 46 11.58 6.11 2.38
N THR A 47 12.21 6.57 3.46
CA THR A 47 13.32 7.54 3.41
C THR A 47 14.61 6.92 2.88
N GLU A 48 14.95 5.71 3.31
CA GLU A 48 16.23 5.07 2.95
C GLU A 48 16.15 4.29 1.63
N GLN A 49 14.97 3.75 1.28
CA GLN A 49 14.80 2.87 0.14
C GLN A 49 14.03 3.54 -1.01
N VAL A 50 12.80 4.00 -0.76
CA VAL A 50 11.87 4.42 -1.82
C VAL A 50 12.24 5.80 -2.40
N ILE A 51 12.34 6.82 -1.57
CA ILE A 51 12.56 8.22 -2.01
C ILE A 51 13.86 8.36 -2.83
N PRO A 52 15.01 7.81 -2.41
CA PRO A 52 16.25 7.92 -3.19
C PRO A 52 16.13 7.23 -4.55
N MET A 53 15.43 6.09 -4.61
CA MET A 53 15.20 5.37 -5.87
C MET A 53 14.34 6.20 -6.83
N TRP A 54 13.22 6.72 -6.32
CA TRP A 54 12.27 7.50 -7.09
C TRP A 54 12.92 8.77 -7.67
N ARG A 55 13.67 9.52 -6.85
CA ARG A 55 14.42 10.70 -7.29
C ARG A 55 15.50 10.40 -8.31
N ALA A 56 16.15 9.24 -8.25
CA ALA A 56 17.16 8.86 -9.23
C ALA A 56 16.56 8.48 -10.59
N ARG A 57 15.26 8.17 -10.66
CA ARG A 57 14.58 7.71 -11.88
C ARG A 57 13.57 8.69 -12.46
N THR A 58 13.28 9.77 -11.75
CA THR A 58 12.24 10.75 -12.09
C THR A 58 12.71 12.15 -11.78
N ASP A 59 11.94 13.17 -12.16
CA ASP A 59 12.09 14.56 -11.71
C ASP A 59 11.50 14.80 -10.30
N GLY A 60 11.33 13.74 -9.52
CA GLY A 60 10.67 13.75 -8.22
C GLY A 60 11.32 14.70 -7.20
N GLY A 61 10.51 15.59 -6.62
CA GLY A 61 10.93 16.58 -5.64
C GLY A 61 10.55 16.21 -4.21
N SER A 62 9.26 16.29 -3.88
CA SER A 62 8.76 16.16 -2.50
C SER A 62 8.09 14.82 -2.23
N LEU A 63 8.03 14.41 -0.96
CA LEU A 63 7.24 13.25 -0.55
C LEU A 63 5.76 13.43 -0.90
N LEU A 64 5.23 14.65 -0.79
CA LEU A 64 3.85 14.94 -1.16
C LEU A 64 3.59 14.71 -2.66
N GLN A 65 4.53 15.07 -3.53
CA GLN A 65 4.44 14.77 -4.96
C GLN A 65 4.45 13.26 -5.20
N LEU A 66 5.34 12.52 -4.53
CA LEU A 66 5.34 11.05 -4.64
C LEU A 66 4.00 10.46 -4.21
N VAL A 67 3.50 10.88 -3.04
CA VAL A 67 2.21 10.42 -2.49
C VAL A 67 1.08 10.71 -3.47
N ASP A 68 1.01 11.92 -4.02
CA ASP A 68 -0.01 12.29 -5.02
C ASP A 68 0.05 11.38 -6.25
N GLN A 69 1.26 11.19 -6.83
CA GLN A 69 1.48 10.36 -8.01
C GLN A 69 1.11 8.88 -7.82
N VAL A 70 1.28 8.33 -6.61
CA VAL A 70 0.96 6.90 -6.32
C VAL A 70 -0.39 6.71 -5.65
N SER A 71 -1.14 7.79 -5.39
CA SER A 71 -2.46 7.73 -4.77
C SER A 71 -3.55 7.36 -5.77
N LEU A 72 -4.72 6.97 -5.25
CA LEU A 72 -5.92 6.79 -6.08
C LEU A 72 -6.39 8.10 -6.74
N TYR A 73 -6.02 9.27 -6.20
CA TYR A 73 -6.39 10.56 -6.77
C TYR A 73 -5.82 10.74 -8.18
N ALA A 74 -4.60 10.24 -8.44
CA ALA A 74 -3.98 10.26 -9.77
C ALA A 74 -4.77 9.44 -10.81
N LEU A 75 -5.59 8.47 -10.36
CA LEU A 75 -6.41 7.61 -11.23
C LEU A 75 -7.89 8.03 -11.25
N LYS A 76 -8.26 9.15 -10.63
CA LYS A 76 -9.66 9.57 -10.42
C LYS A 76 -10.51 9.46 -11.69
N ASP A 77 -10.08 10.05 -12.80
CA ASP A 77 -10.91 10.12 -14.01
C ASP A 77 -11.14 8.75 -14.65
N TYR A 78 -10.11 7.89 -14.58
CA TYR A 78 -10.22 6.49 -15.02
C TYR A 78 -11.17 5.70 -14.10
N LEU A 79 -11.01 5.82 -12.77
CA LEU A 79 -11.87 5.14 -11.79
C LEU A 79 -13.33 5.63 -11.85
N HIS A 80 -13.53 6.91 -12.15
CA HIS A 80 -14.85 7.52 -12.28
C HIS A 80 -15.60 7.04 -13.53
N SER A 81 -14.91 6.99 -14.68
CA SER A 81 -15.53 6.59 -15.95
C SER A 81 -15.64 5.08 -16.16
N ASN A 82 -14.82 4.28 -15.47
CA ASN A 82 -14.82 2.83 -15.65
C ASN A 82 -15.89 2.13 -14.81
N THR A 83 -16.97 1.70 -15.46
CA THR A 83 -18.10 1.01 -14.83
C THR A 83 -17.78 -0.40 -14.36
N LYS A 84 -16.64 -0.99 -14.74
CA LYS A 84 -16.24 -2.35 -14.36
C LYS A 84 -15.50 -2.42 -13.02
N ILE A 85 -15.32 -1.28 -12.34
CA ILE A 85 -14.63 -1.20 -11.05
C ILE A 85 -15.66 -0.76 -10.01
N ALA A 86 -15.73 -1.46 -8.88
CA ALA A 86 -16.52 -1.05 -7.73
C ALA A 86 -15.66 -1.05 -6.47
N VAL A 87 -16.09 -0.31 -5.45
CA VAL A 87 -15.41 -0.25 -4.15
C VAL A 87 -16.39 -0.66 -3.07
N MET A 88 -15.93 -1.55 -2.19
CA MET A 88 -16.60 -1.88 -0.95
C MET A 88 -15.68 -1.51 0.20
N HIS A 89 -16.17 -0.71 1.14
CA HIS A 89 -15.33 -0.15 2.19
C HIS A 89 -16.10 0.03 3.50
N ASN A 90 -15.38 0.35 4.57
CA ASN A 90 -15.94 0.51 5.91
C ASN A 90 -15.83 1.98 6.36
N ALA A 91 -16.89 2.50 6.98
CA ALA A 91 -16.90 3.87 7.49
C ALA A 91 -15.97 4.07 8.69
N ASP A 92 -15.70 3.00 9.45
CA ASP A 92 -14.84 2.96 10.63
C ASP A 92 -13.41 2.48 10.33
N ASP A 93 -12.98 2.49 9.06
CA ASP A 93 -11.61 2.15 8.70
C ASP A 93 -10.61 3.20 9.24
N VAL A 94 -9.76 2.74 10.18
CA VAL A 94 -8.79 3.57 10.91
C VAL A 94 -7.70 4.18 10.03
N ILE A 95 -7.47 3.64 8.82
CA ILE A 95 -6.43 4.18 7.92
C ILE A 95 -6.93 5.30 7.02
N LEU A 96 -8.24 5.55 6.95
CA LEU A 96 -8.77 6.64 6.14
C LEU A 96 -8.51 8.00 6.79
N GLY A 97 -7.99 8.92 5.97
CA GLY A 97 -7.86 10.32 6.32
C GLY A 97 -9.19 11.08 6.14
N ALA A 98 -9.22 12.29 6.69
CA ALA A 98 -10.33 13.19 6.49
C ALA A 98 -10.50 13.49 4.98
N GLY A 99 -11.68 13.18 4.44
CA GLY A 99 -12.02 13.42 3.04
C GLY A 99 -11.96 12.20 2.12
N ASP A 100 -11.30 11.10 2.52
CA ASP A 100 -11.14 9.92 1.65
C ASP A 100 -12.47 9.25 1.30
N LEU A 101 -13.38 9.08 2.28
CA LEU A 101 -14.75 8.62 1.99
C LEU A 101 -15.50 9.58 1.05
N GLY A 102 -15.23 10.88 1.16
CA GLY A 102 -15.81 11.89 0.27
C GLY A 102 -15.29 11.75 -1.16
N PHE A 103 -13.99 11.48 -1.33
CA PHE A 103 -13.39 11.14 -2.62
C PHE A 103 -14.01 9.87 -3.20
N LEU A 104 -14.08 8.79 -2.43
CA LEU A 104 -14.68 7.53 -2.89
C LEU A 104 -16.13 7.73 -3.34
N ARG A 105 -16.96 8.47 -2.58
CA ARG A 105 -18.35 8.76 -2.94
C ARG A 105 -18.46 9.52 -4.26
N LYS A 106 -17.63 10.56 -4.45
CA LYS A 106 -17.62 11.36 -5.69
C LYS A 106 -17.11 10.56 -6.89
N THR A 107 -16.15 9.67 -6.68
CA THR A 107 -15.50 8.90 -7.76
C THR A 107 -16.33 7.70 -8.19
N PHE A 108 -16.92 6.96 -7.25
CA PHE A 108 -17.58 5.68 -7.54
C PHE A 108 -19.11 5.77 -7.58
N GLY A 109 -19.73 6.76 -6.91
CA GLY A 109 -21.19 6.93 -6.89
C GLY A 109 -21.89 5.64 -6.43
N ASP A 110 -22.83 5.15 -7.24
CA ASP A 110 -23.59 3.92 -6.96
C ASP A 110 -22.72 2.65 -6.95
N ARG A 111 -21.47 2.72 -7.44
CA ARG A 111 -20.47 1.62 -7.39
C ARG A 111 -19.70 1.58 -6.06
N LEU A 112 -20.07 2.41 -5.09
CA LEU A 112 -19.50 2.41 -3.75
C LEU A 112 -20.49 1.83 -2.73
N THR A 113 -20.10 0.73 -2.09
CA THR A 113 -20.76 0.22 -0.90
C THR A 113 -19.97 0.62 0.33
N VAL A 114 -20.60 1.32 1.28
CA VAL A 114 -19.97 1.69 2.57
C VAL A 114 -20.69 0.99 3.70
N TYR A 115 -20.03 0.03 4.34
CA TYR A 115 -20.52 -0.63 5.55
C TYR A 115 -20.24 0.24 6.78
N PRO A 116 -21.11 0.21 7.80
CA PRO A 116 -20.91 1.04 8.99
C PRO A 116 -19.74 0.57 9.86
N TYR A 117 -19.46 -0.74 9.88
CA TYR A 117 -18.46 -1.35 10.76
C TYR A 117 -17.67 -2.44 10.05
N GLY A 118 -16.40 -2.57 10.44
CA GLY A 118 -15.50 -3.61 9.96
C GLY A 118 -14.03 -3.20 9.96
N GLY A 119 -13.72 -1.94 10.25
CA GLY A 119 -12.35 -1.42 10.27
C GLY A 119 -11.62 -1.67 8.95
N HIS A 120 -10.29 -1.83 9.02
CA HIS A 120 -9.50 -2.17 7.85
C HIS A 120 -9.66 -3.66 7.50
N CYS A 121 -10.53 -3.97 6.53
CA CYS A 121 -10.76 -5.33 6.01
C CYS A 121 -11.28 -6.37 7.03
N GLY A 122 -11.73 -5.97 8.23
CA GLY A 122 -12.12 -6.90 9.30
C GLY A 122 -13.46 -7.62 9.06
N ASN A 123 -14.27 -7.15 8.11
CA ASN A 123 -15.58 -7.75 7.78
C ASN A 123 -15.62 -8.43 6.40
N LEU A 124 -14.45 -8.72 5.79
CA LEU A 124 -14.39 -9.39 4.47
C LEU A 124 -15.06 -10.77 4.46
N ASN A 125 -14.96 -11.51 5.57
CA ASN A 125 -15.57 -12.84 5.73
C ASN A 125 -16.98 -12.79 6.33
N TYR A 126 -17.56 -11.60 6.53
CA TYR A 126 -18.94 -11.49 7.00
C TYR A 126 -19.87 -11.86 5.86
N ARG A 127 -20.72 -12.88 6.07
CA ARG A 127 -21.54 -13.49 5.00
C ARG A 127 -22.24 -12.46 4.11
N VAL A 128 -22.88 -11.45 4.71
CA VAL A 128 -23.60 -10.40 3.95
C VAL A 128 -22.68 -9.61 3.03
N ASN A 129 -21.47 -9.29 3.48
CA ASN A 129 -20.50 -8.54 2.70
C ASN A 129 -19.88 -9.42 1.60
N THR A 130 -19.60 -10.68 1.91
CA THR A 130 -19.15 -11.66 0.91
C THR A 130 -20.22 -11.87 -0.17
N ASP A 131 -21.49 -11.99 0.21
CA ASP A 131 -22.61 -12.11 -0.73
C ASP A 131 -22.66 -10.89 -1.67
N ALA A 132 -22.49 -9.67 -1.14
CA ALA A 132 -22.43 -8.45 -1.95
C ALA A 132 -21.23 -8.46 -2.93
N MET A 133 -20.04 -8.88 -2.47
CA MET A 133 -18.85 -9.00 -3.33
C MET A 133 -19.07 -10.00 -4.47
N LEU A 134 -19.67 -11.16 -4.17
CA LEU A 134 -19.95 -12.18 -5.18
C LEU A 134 -21.01 -11.71 -6.17
N GLU A 135 -22.02 -10.97 -5.73
CA GLU A 135 -23.07 -10.45 -6.60
C GLU A 135 -22.52 -9.48 -7.65
N PHE A 136 -21.56 -8.64 -7.28
CA PHE A 136 -20.87 -7.77 -8.24
C PHE A 136 -20.23 -8.53 -9.41
N PHE A 137 -19.75 -9.76 -9.19
CA PHE A 137 -19.13 -10.58 -10.23
C PHE A 137 -20.13 -11.38 -11.08
N ARG A 138 -21.41 -11.42 -10.70
CA ARG A 138 -22.44 -12.19 -11.43
C ARG A 138 -23.04 -11.44 -12.62
N GLY A 139 -22.88 -10.11 -12.66
CA GLY A 139 -23.37 -9.26 -13.75
C GLY A 139 -24.76 -8.73 -13.47
#